data_AF-A0A4R8QRB6-F1
#
_entry.id   AF-A0A4R8QRB6-F1
#
_cell.length_a   1.000
_cell.length_b   1.000
_cell.length_c   1.000
_cell.angle_alpha   90.00
_cell.angle_beta   90.00
_cell.angle_gamma   90.00
#
_symmetry.space_group_name_H-M   'P 1'
#
loop_
_entity.id
_entity.type
_entity.pdbx_description
1 polymer ?
#
loop_
_entity_poly.entity_id
_entity_poly.type
_entity_poly.pdbx_seq_one_letter_code
_entity_poly.pdbx_strand_id
1 'polypeptide(L)'
;MNATNPPSGSDVDRTATVIGSVVLCILVPATLVGLRLYTRTKVITLFGVDDVLAIVALVATAGCGIAIAAMTEHGLGKHISVLSPSTVPGYLHTFFVSIVFYNIALLSIKLSFLFQYYRIMAVPRMRRVYAVAIVVVGAWSTSQLLIAIFTCFPVEGFWDKTIQAKCIPSQPQWYVNAAGNIVSDVAVFTLPLPIFWHLSLPRKQKMLLMGIFSLGFL
;
A
#
# COMPACT_ATOMS: atom_id res chain seq x y z
N MET A 1 52.17 8.13 0.69
CA MET A 1 52.27 6.67 0.43
C MET A 1 51.59 6.00 1.62
N ASN A 2 50.39 5.45 1.55
CA ASN A 2 49.84 4.59 0.52
C ASN A 2 48.35 4.84 0.30
N ALA A 3 47.97 4.73 -0.97
CA ALA A 3 46.60 4.63 -1.44
C ALA A 3 45.94 3.39 -0.82
N THR A 4 44.99 3.62 0.08
CA THR A 4 43.95 2.63 0.38
C THR A 4 42.98 2.64 -0.79
N ASN A 5 43.22 1.73 -1.75
CA ASN A 5 42.21 1.36 -2.73
C ASN A 5 40.92 0.98 -1.99
N PRO A 6 39.74 1.55 -2.32
CA PRO A 6 38.50 1.02 -1.81
C PRO A 6 38.32 -0.41 -2.36
N PRO A 7 37.82 -1.36 -1.55
CA PRO A 7 37.62 -2.73 -2.02
C PRO A 7 36.66 -2.71 -3.22
N SER A 8 37.08 -3.38 -4.30
CA SER A 8 36.42 -3.49 -5.60
C SER A 8 35.11 -4.29 -5.56
N GLY A 9 34.21 -3.93 -4.65
CA GLY A 9 32.88 -4.52 -4.46
C GLY A 9 31.89 -3.62 -3.68
N SER A 10 32.27 -2.38 -3.30
CA SER A 10 31.48 -1.52 -2.40
C SER A 10 30.65 -0.40 -3.08
N ASP A 11 30.66 -0.31 -4.41
CA ASP A 11 29.87 0.69 -5.16
C ASP A 11 28.69 0.04 -5.90
N VAL A 12 27.94 -0.83 -5.22
CA VAL A 12 26.65 -1.29 -5.77
C VAL A 12 25.62 -0.18 -5.49
N ASP A 13 25.65 0.85 -6.33
CA ASP A 13 24.60 1.87 -6.37
C ASP A 13 23.28 1.22 -6.82
N ARG A 14 22.34 1.07 -5.89
CA ARG A 14 21.05 0.43 -6.15
C ARG A 14 19.98 1.42 -6.59
N THR A 15 20.33 2.69 -6.81
CA THR A 15 19.38 3.73 -7.22
C THR A 15 18.61 3.35 -8.48
N ALA A 16 19.31 2.81 -9.49
CA ALA A 16 18.66 2.36 -10.73
C ALA A 16 17.65 1.22 -10.48
N THR A 17 17.97 0.29 -9.57
CA THR A 17 17.05 -0.79 -9.18
C THR A 17 15.82 -0.25 -8.45
N VAL A 18 16.00 0.74 -7.55
CA VAL A 18 14.90 1.39 -6.84
C VAL A 18 13.97 2.10 -7.82
N ILE A 19 14.51 2.94 -8.71
CA ILE A 19 13.71 3.66 -9.71
C ILE A 19 13.00 2.68 -10.65
N GLY A 20 13.70 1.63 -11.10
CA GLY A 20 13.11 0.57 -11.92
C GLY A 20 11.92 -0.11 -11.22
N SER A 21 12.05 -0.42 -9.93
CA SER A 21 10.96 -1.01 -9.14
C SER A 21 9.77 -0.06 -8.99
N VAL A 22 10.00 1.23 -8.73
CA VAL A 22 8.94 2.24 -8.62
C VAL A 22 8.15 2.35 -9.91
N VAL A 23 8.84 2.43 -11.05
CA VAL A 23 8.19 2.52 -12.37
C VAL A 23 7.30 1.30 -12.63
N LEU A 24 7.80 0.09 -12.36
CA LEU A 24 7.02 -1.14 -12.52
C LEU A 24 5.79 -1.16 -11.60
N CYS A 25 5.97 -0.82 -10.32
CA CYS A 25 4.91 -0.78 -9.32
C CYS A 25 3.84 0.30 -9.58
N ILE A 26 4.10 1.28 -10.45
CA ILE A 26 3.09 2.27 -10.88
C ILE A 26 2.41 1.82 -12.18
N LEU A 27 3.20 1.39 -13.17
CA LEU A 27 2.69 1.06 -14.50
C LEU A 27 1.76 -0.16 -14.46
N VAL A 28 2.11 -1.21 -13.73
CA VAL A 28 1.29 -2.43 -13.67
C VAL A 28 -0.09 -2.13 -13.05
N PRO A 29 -0.22 -1.53 -11.85
CA PRO A 29 -1.52 -1.15 -11.32
C PRO A 29 -2.26 -0.14 -12.18
N ALA A 30 -1.57 0.83 -12.82
CA ALA A 30 -2.21 1.79 -13.70
C ALA A 30 -2.91 1.11 -14.90
N THR A 31 -2.25 0.14 -15.52
CA THR A 31 -2.85 -0.63 -16.63
C THR A 31 -4.05 -1.46 -16.17
N LEU A 32 -3.95 -2.13 -15.02
CA LEU A 32 -5.04 -2.95 -14.46
C LEU A 32 -6.26 -2.10 -14.05
N VAL A 33 -6.03 -0.97 -13.37
CA VAL A 33 -7.09 -0.03 -12.99
C VAL A 33 -7.69 0.63 -14.24
N GLY A 34 -6.88 0.99 -15.24
CA GLY A 34 -7.36 1.50 -16.52
C GLY A 34 -8.30 0.51 -17.22
N LEU A 35 -7.92 -0.77 -17.29
CA LEU A 35 -8.76 -1.83 -17.84
C LEU A 35 -10.05 -2.04 -17.02
N ARG A 36 -9.95 -2.00 -15.69
CA ARG A 36 -11.11 -2.06 -14.79
C ARG A 36 -12.09 -0.92 -15.05
N LEU A 37 -11.60 0.32 -15.15
CA LEU A 37 -12.43 1.49 -15.42
C LEU A 37 -13.08 1.43 -16.80
N TYR A 38 -12.33 0.98 -17.81
CA TYR A 38 -12.86 0.77 -19.17
C TYR A 38 -14.00 -0.25 -19.18
N THR A 39 -13.77 -1.44 -18.59
CA THR A 39 -14.79 -2.49 -18.53
C THR A 39 -16.02 -2.04 -17.74
N ARG A 40 -15.84 -1.38 -16.59
CA ARG A 40 -16.95 -0.90 -15.75
C ARG A 40 -17.76 0.22 -16.37
N THR A 41 -17.11 1.14 -17.08
CA THR A 41 -17.79 2.32 -17.65
C THR A 41 -18.40 2.03 -19.03
N LYS A 42 -17.72 1.23 -19.87
CA LYS A 42 -18.13 1.01 -21.26
C LYS A 42 -18.77 -0.36 -21.53
N VAL A 43 -18.39 -1.41 -20.80
CA VAL A 43 -18.91 -2.76 -21.05
C VAL A 43 -20.08 -3.08 -20.10
N ILE A 44 -19.92 -2.79 -18.81
CA ILE A 44 -20.90 -3.15 -17.77
C ILE A 44 -21.77 -1.94 -17.36
N THR A 45 -21.36 -0.72 -17.73
CA THR A 45 -22.03 0.57 -17.43
C THR A 45 -22.43 0.75 -15.96
N LEU A 46 -21.60 0.24 -15.05
CA LEU A 46 -21.91 0.11 -13.64
C LEU A 46 -20.80 0.70 -12.77
N PHE A 47 -20.65 2.03 -12.83
CA PHE A 47 -19.73 2.79 -11.98
C PHE A 47 -20.14 2.68 -10.50
N GLY A 48 -19.17 2.58 -9.60
CA GLY A 48 -19.42 2.44 -8.17
C GLY A 48 -18.40 3.15 -7.30
N VAL A 49 -18.68 3.18 -5.99
CA VAL A 49 -17.76 3.69 -4.97
C VAL A 49 -16.44 2.89 -4.98
N ASP A 50 -16.49 1.60 -5.35
CA ASP A 50 -15.32 0.75 -5.48
C ASP A 50 -14.34 1.23 -6.57
N ASP A 51 -14.84 1.81 -7.66
CA ASP A 51 -14.01 2.33 -8.76
C ASP A 51 -13.33 3.64 -8.36
N VAL A 52 -14.01 4.52 -7.62
CA VAL A 52 -13.41 5.74 -7.06
C VAL A 52 -12.29 5.38 -6.08
N LEU A 53 -12.54 4.41 -5.19
CA LEU A 53 -11.53 3.93 -4.24
C LEU A 53 -10.32 3.31 -4.96
N ALA A 54 -10.52 2.60 -6.08
CA ALA A 54 -9.43 2.07 -6.89
C ALA A 54 -8.58 3.18 -7.53
N ILE A 55 -9.20 4.27 -7.99
CA ILE A 55 -8.47 5.45 -8.50
C ILE A 55 -7.68 6.12 -7.37
N VAL A 56 -8.28 6.32 -6.21
CA VAL A 56 -7.60 6.89 -5.04
C VAL A 56 -6.40 6.03 -4.64
N ALA A 57 -6.55 4.70 -4.64
CA ALA A 57 -5.46 3.77 -4.38
C ALA A 57 -4.33 3.92 -5.41
N LEU A 58 -4.65 4.06 -6.71
CA LEU A 58 -3.65 4.27 -7.75
C LEU A 58 -2.87 5.57 -7.56
N VAL A 59 -3.58 6.67 -7.29
CA VAL A 59 -2.96 7.98 -7.04
C VAL A 59 -2.06 7.92 -5.79
N ALA A 60 -2.52 7.27 -4.73
CA ALA A 60 -1.74 7.11 -3.50
C ALA A 60 -0.49 6.25 -3.72
N THR A 61 -0.59 5.16 -4.48
CA THR A 61 0.56 4.33 -4.88
C THR A 61 1.57 5.12 -5.71
N ALA A 62 1.10 5.94 -6.66
CA ALA A 62 1.97 6.82 -7.43
C ALA A 62 2.67 7.85 -6.53
N GLY A 63 1.96 8.47 -5.60
CA GLY A 63 2.53 9.39 -4.61
C GLY A 63 3.61 8.72 -3.73
N CYS A 64 3.36 7.48 -3.28
CA CYS A 64 4.34 6.69 -2.55
C CYS A 64 5.60 6.42 -3.40
N GLY A 65 5.42 5.99 -4.65
CA GLY A 65 6.52 5.74 -5.57
C GLY A 65 7.35 6.99 -5.86
N ILE A 66 6.71 8.14 -6.07
CA ILE A 66 7.40 9.43 -6.27
C ILE A 66 8.19 9.82 -5.01
N ALA A 67 7.63 9.62 -3.82
CA ALA A 67 8.34 9.89 -2.57
C ALA A 67 9.58 8.98 -2.41
N ILE A 68 9.49 7.71 -2.80
CA ILE A 68 10.62 6.77 -2.83
C ILE A 68 11.67 7.19 -3.87
N ALA A 69 11.25 7.64 -5.05
CA ALA A 69 12.18 8.18 -6.04
C ALA A 69 12.90 9.42 -5.49
N ALA A 70 12.20 10.33 -4.83
CA ALA A 70 12.80 11.51 -4.19
C ALA A 70 13.76 11.16 -3.02
N MET A 71 13.57 10.02 -2.35
CA MET A 71 14.54 9.54 -1.36
C MET A 71 15.89 9.16 -2.00
N THR A 72 15.93 8.77 -3.27
CA THR A 72 17.18 8.43 -3.96
C THR A 72 18.11 9.64 -4.11
N GLU A 73 17.54 10.84 -4.27
CA GLU A 73 18.30 12.10 -4.28
C GLU A 73 18.96 12.38 -2.91
N HIS A 74 18.36 11.90 -1.82
CA HIS A 74 18.88 12.04 -0.46
C HIS A 74 19.83 10.89 -0.05
N GLY A 75 20.14 9.97 -0.97
CA GLY A 75 21.10 8.89 -0.76
C GLY A 75 20.51 7.49 -0.57
N LEU A 76 19.19 7.30 -0.75
CA LEU A 76 18.59 5.96 -0.78
C LEU A 76 19.21 5.12 -1.92
N GLY A 77 19.74 3.94 -1.58
CA GLY A 77 20.41 3.06 -2.54
C GLY A 77 21.94 3.13 -2.50
N LYS A 78 22.51 4.07 -1.74
CA LYS A 78 23.97 4.19 -1.48
C LYS A 78 24.33 3.66 -0.10
N HIS A 79 25.59 3.30 0.09
CA HIS A 79 26.07 2.81 1.39
C HIS A 79 26.07 3.93 2.43
N ILE A 80 25.72 3.60 3.69
CA ILE A 80 25.59 4.59 4.77
C ILE A 80 26.88 5.36 5.05
N SER A 81 28.04 4.79 4.74
CA SER A 81 29.35 5.45 4.90
C SER A 81 29.57 6.63 3.95
N VAL A 82 28.76 6.76 2.90
CA VAL A 82 28.88 7.81 1.87
C VAL A 82 27.81 8.90 2.08
N LEU A 83 26.89 8.73 3.03
CA LEU A 83 25.82 9.69 3.30
C LEU A 83 26.35 10.87 4.13
N SER A 84 26.10 12.08 3.63
CA SER A 84 26.30 13.30 4.41
C SER A 84 25.22 13.42 5.49
N PRO A 85 25.57 13.79 6.74
CA PRO A 85 24.58 14.07 7.79
C PRO A 85 23.55 15.14 7.41
N SER A 86 23.89 16.03 6.47
CA SER A 86 23.00 17.10 6.00
C SER A 86 21.81 16.60 5.16
N THR A 87 21.86 15.40 4.58
CA THR A 87 20.74 14.85 3.76
C THR A 87 19.73 14.06 4.60
N VAL A 88 20.05 13.77 5.87
CA VAL A 88 19.21 12.97 6.77
C VAL A 88 17.82 13.57 7.00
N PRO A 89 17.66 14.89 7.25
CA PRO A 89 16.33 15.46 7.44
C PRO A 89 15.43 15.35 6.20
N GLY A 90 15.99 15.59 5.00
CA GLY A 90 15.28 15.45 3.73
C GLY A 90 14.86 14.00 3.44
N TYR A 91 15.74 13.05 3.77
CA TYR A 91 15.43 11.62 3.72
C TYR A 91 14.28 11.25 4.67
N LEU A 92 14.34 11.69 5.93
CA LEU A 92 13.28 11.40 6.92
C LEU A 92 11.94 12.02 6.51
N HIS A 93 11.95 13.23 5.96
CA HIS A 93 10.74 13.89 5.49
C HIS A 93 10.10 13.15 4.30
N THR A 94 10.89 12.80 3.28
CA THR A 94 10.39 12.02 2.14
C THR A 94 9.94 10.61 2.55
N PHE A 95 10.64 9.99 3.51
CA PHE A 95 10.25 8.72 4.12
C PHE A 95 8.89 8.81 4.82
N PHE A 96 8.66 9.85 5.64
CA PHE A 96 7.37 10.10 6.27
C PHE A 96 6.23 10.20 5.24
N VAL A 97 6.44 10.99 4.18
CA VAL A 97 5.46 11.16 3.10
C VAL A 97 5.12 9.82 2.44
N SER A 98 6.13 8.99 2.15
CA SER A 98 5.91 7.66 1.58
C SER A 98 5.04 6.75 2.47
N ILE A 99 5.25 6.78 3.79
CA ILE A 99 4.48 5.98 4.75
C ILE A 99 3.01 6.40 4.75
N VAL A 100 2.74 7.71 4.73
CA VAL A 100 1.37 8.23 4.70
C VAL A 100 0.66 7.79 3.42
N PHE A 101 1.28 7.99 2.25
CA PHE A 101 0.71 7.54 0.98
C PHE A 101 0.52 6.02 0.89
N TYR A 102 1.46 5.25 1.44
CA TYR A 102 1.34 3.80 1.53
C TYR A 102 0.12 3.36 2.35
N ASN A 103 -0.10 3.95 3.53
CA ASN A 103 -1.27 3.61 4.35
C ASN A 103 -2.59 4.03 3.68
N ILE A 104 -2.61 5.17 2.96
CA ILE A 104 -3.78 5.57 2.16
C ILE A 104 -4.06 4.55 1.06
N ALA A 105 -3.03 4.12 0.32
CA ALA A 105 -3.18 3.12 -0.74
C ALA A 105 -3.75 1.81 -0.21
N LEU A 106 -3.22 1.31 0.92
CA LEU A 106 -3.70 0.10 1.60
C LEU A 106 -5.16 0.23 2.07
N LEU A 107 -5.52 1.36 2.69
CA LEU A 107 -6.89 1.62 3.11
C LEU A 107 -7.84 1.60 1.90
N SER A 108 -7.52 2.35 0.86
CA SER A 108 -8.37 2.51 -0.32
C SER A 108 -8.55 1.20 -1.10
N ILE A 109 -7.50 0.39 -1.27
CA ILE A 109 -7.59 -0.87 -2.01
C ILE A 109 -8.43 -1.92 -1.24
N LYS A 110 -8.25 -2.04 0.08
CA LYS A 110 -9.03 -2.97 0.92
C LYS A 110 -10.51 -2.61 0.90
N LEU A 111 -10.82 -1.32 1.03
CA LEU A 111 -12.19 -0.84 0.93
C LEU A 111 -12.76 -1.05 -0.48
N SER A 112 -12.00 -0.81 -1.55
CA SER A 112 -12.43 -1.07 -2.92
C SER A 112 -12.87 -2.53 -3.11
N PHE A 113 -12.07 -3.50 -2.64
CA PHE A 113 -12.43 -4.91 -2.69
C PHE A 113 -13.67 -5.25 -1.86
N LEU A 114 -13.74 -4.79 -0.62
CA LEU A 114 -14.87 -5.07 0.26
C LEU A 114 -16.18 -4.48 -0.28
N PHE A 115 -16.16 -3.25 -0.81
CA PHE A 115 -17.33 -2.64 -1.46
C PHE A 115 -17.72 -3.39 -2.74
N GLN A 116 -16.74 -3.84 -3.53
CA GLN A 116 -17.00 -4.66 -4.70
C GLN A 116 -17.70 -5.98 -4.30
N TYR A 117 -17.23 -6.66 -3.25
CA TYR A 117 -17.86 -7.89 -2.75
C TYR A 117 -19.26 -7.62 -2.21
N TYR A 118 -19.44 -6.55 -1.44
CA TYR A 118 -20.73 -6.13 -0.92
C TYR A 118 -21.76 -5.89 -2.04
N ARG A 119 -21.33 -5.34 -3.18
CA ARG A 119 -22.19 -5.07 -4.34
C ARG A 119 -22.52 -6.32 -5.15
N ILE A 120 -21.58 -7.26 -5.29
CA ILE A 120 -21.78 -8.50 -6.05
C ILE A 120 -22.73 -9.45 -5.31
N MET A 121 -22.74 -9.41 -3.98
CA MET A 121 -23.51 -10.35 -3.16
C MET A 121 -25.00 -9.99 -3.08
N ALA A 122 -25.85 -10.88 -3.59
CA ALA A 122 -27.30 -10.76 -3.51
C ALA A 122 -27.90 -11.25 -2.18
N VAL A 123 -27.16 -12.06 -1.40
CA VAL A 123 -27.66 -12.70 -0.17
C VAL A 123 -27.61 -11.71 1.00
N PRO A 124 -28.75 -11.36 1.64
CA PRO A 124 -28.81 -10.31 2.65
C PRO A 124 -28.00 -10.63 3.92
N ARG A 125 -27.92 -11.90 4.32
CA ARG A 125 -27.09 -12.33 5.47
C ARG A 125 -25.61 -12.09 5.22
N MET A 126 -25.11 -12.43 4.04
CA MET A 126 -23.71 -12.21 3.65
C MET A 126 -23.41 -10.73 3.47
N ARG A 127 -24.38 -9.97 2.95
CA ARG A 127 -24.27 -8.51 2.83
C ARG A 127 -24.01 -7.83 4.19
N ARG A 128 -24.63 -8.31 5.27
CA ARG A 128 -24.32 -7.83 6.64
C ARG A 128 -22.88 -8.17 7.07
N VAL A 129 -22.39 -9.37 6.76
CA VAL A 129 -21.00 -9.77 7.07
C VAL A 129 -20.02 -8.84 6.37
N TYR A 130 -20.23 -8.55 5.08
CA TYR A 130 -19.39 -7.60 4.35
C TYR A 130 -19.50 -6.17 4.88
N ALA A 131 -20.69 -5.71 5.29
CA ALA A 131 -20.83 -4.40 5.93
C ALA A 131 -20.03 -4.30 7.24
N VAL A 132 -20.09 -5.33 8.09
CA VAL A 132 -19.28 -5.39 9.32
C VAL A 132 -17.79 -5.41 8.98
N ALA A 133 -17.37 -6.19 7.97
CA ALA A 133 -15.98 -6.23 7.54
C ALA A 133 -15.48 -4.88 7.02
N ILE A 134 -16.30 -4.14 6.25
CA ILE A 134 -15.98 -2.78 5.80
C ILE A 134 -15.70 -1.86 6.98
N VAL A 135 -16.55 -1.90 8.01
CA VAL A 135 -16.38 -1.06 9.20
C VAL A 135 -15.14 -1.47 9.99
N VAL A 136 -14.92 -2.76 10.23
CA VAL A 136 -13.79 -3.25 11.04
C VAL A 136 -12.45 -3.00 10.34
N VAL A 137 -12.33 -3.40 9.07
CA VAL A 137 -11.09 -3.23 8.29
C VAL A 137 -10.84 -1.76 7.99
N GLY A 138 -11.90 -0.99 7.71
CA GLY A 138 -11.82 0.46 7.54
C GLY A 138 -11.34 1.15 8.80
N ALA A 139 -11.96 0.88 9.96
CA ALA A 139 -11.56 1.47 11.24
C ALA A 139 -10.11 1.16 11.60
N TRP A 140 -9.68 -0.10 11.44
CA TRP A 140 -8.29 -0.50 11.64
C TRP A 140 -7.34 0.25 10.70
N SER A 141 -7.62 0.26 9.39
CA SER A 141 -6.73 0.88 8.41
C SER A 141 -6.66 2.41 8.61
N THR A 142 -7.78 3.05 8.97
CA THR A 142 -7.83 4.46 9.32
C THR A 142 -7.07 4.75 10.63
N SER A 143 -7.16 3.90 11.65
CA SER A 143 -6.37 4.11 12.88
C SER A 143 -4.88 4.04 12.59
N GLN A 144 -4.44 3.11 11.76
CA GLN A 144 -3.03 3.01 11.35
C GLN A 144 -2.56 4.24 10.57
N LEU A 145 -3.39 4.77 9.67
CA LEU A 145 -3.10 6.02 8.95
C LEU A 145 -2.96 7.20 9.92
N LEU A 146 -3.87 7.34 10.89
CA LEU A 146 -3.80 8.41 11.88
C LEU A 146 -2.55 8.28 12.75
N ILE A 147 -2.19 7.07 13.19
CA ILE A 147 -0.96 6.85 13.95
C ILE A 147 0.29 7.15 13.10
N ALA A 148 0.27 6.85 11.81
CA ALA A 148 1.36 7.21 10.91
C ALA A 148 1.53 8.73 10.80
N ILE A 149 0.44 9.48 10.65
CA ILE A 149 0.47 10.96 10.57
C ILE A 149 0.91 11.57 11.91
N PHE A 150 0.37 11.07 13.02
CA PHE A 150 0.63 11.59 14.37
C PHE A 150 1.66 10.76 15.14
N THR A 151 2.64 10.19 14.43
CA THR A 151 3.69 9.36 15.06
C THR A 151 4.53 10.14 16.07
N CYS A 152 4.70 11.44 15.87
CA CYS A 152 5.39 12.35 16.78
C CYS A 152 4.49 13.53 17.13
N PHE A 153 4.65 14.06 18.35
CA PHE A 153 4.04 15.31 18.76
C PHE A 153 5.13 16.29 19.24
N PRO A 154 5.37 17.42 18.54
CA PRO A 154 4.81 17.79 17.23
C PRO A 154 5.32 16.88 16.09
N VAL A 155 4.55 16.80 14.99
CA VAL A 155 4.84 15.92 13.83
C VAL A 155 6.19 16.25 13.19
N GLU A 156 6.57 17.53 13.20
CA GLU A 156 7.83 18.05 12.66
C GLU A 156 9.07 17.40 13.29
N GLY A 157 8.97 16.97 14.56
CA GLY A 157 10.04 16.26 15.25
C GLY A 157 10.38 14.88 14.67
N PHE A 158 9.58 14.40 13.71
CA PHE A 158 9.92 13.20 12.96
C PHE A 158 11.17 13.41 12.09
N TRP A 159 11.24 14.51 11.34
CA TRP A 159 12.36 14.82 10.44
C TRP A 159 13.34 15.85 11.02
N ASP A 160 12.88 16.75 11.89
CA ASP A 160 13.74 17.72 12.57
C ASP A 160 14.04 17.26 14.01
N LYS A 161 15.27 16.77 14.22
CA LYS A 161 15.72 16.30 15.54
C LYS A 161 16.13 17.43 16.50
N THR A 162 16.14 18.68 16.05
CA THR A 162 16.40 19.82 16.93
C THR A 162 15.19 20.15 17.82
N ILE A 163 14.00 19.72 17.41
CA ILE A 163 12.74 19.90 18.16
C ILE A 163 12.61 18.79 19.20
N GLN A 164 12.34 19.16 20.45
CA GLN A 164 11.98 18.18 21.48
C GLN A 164 10.56 17.65 21.25
N ALA A 165 10.46 16.58 20.46
CA ALA A 165 9.20 15.89 20.20
C ALA A 165 9.12 14.56 20.95
N LYS A 166 7.90 14.21 21.35
CA LYS A 166 7.59 12.89 21.89
C LYS A 166 7.07 12.01 20.75
N CYS A 167 7.83 10.98 20.39
CA CYS A 167 7.48 10.05 19.33
C CYS A 167 7.08 8.69 19.87
N ILE A 168 6.18 8.00 19.17
CA ILE A 168 5.84 6.61 19.41
C ILE A 168 7.08 5.75 19.06
N PRO A 169 7.42 4.73 19.86
CA PRO A 169 8.51 3.82 19.53
C PRO A 169 8.24 3.12 18.20
N SER A 170 9.14 3.32 17.23
CA SER A 170 8.94 2.92 15.83
C SER A 170 8.88 1.41 15.63
N GLN A 171 9.79 0.64 16.26
CA GLN A 171 9.83 -0.81 16.10
C GLN A 171 8.52 -1.52 16.48
N PRO A 172 7.99 -1.39 17.72
CA PRO A 172 6.76 -2.07 18.08
C PRO A 172 5.58 -1.61 17.22
N GLN A 173 5.53 -0.32 16.89
CA GLN A 173 4.47 0.22 16.02
C GLN A 173 4.52 -0.41 14.62
N TRP A 174 5.70 -0.59 14.04
CA TRP A 174 5.85 -1.22 12.73
C TRP A 174 5.47 -2.70 12.75
N TYR A 175 5.82 -3.45 13.79
CA TYR A 175 5.41 -4.84 13.93
C TYR A 175 3.91 -5.00 14.06
N VAL A 176 3.26 -4.17 14.89
CA VAL A 176 1.79 -4.18 15.04
C VAL A 176 1.11 -3.79 13.74
N ASN A 177 1.62 -2.76 13.05
CA ASN A 177 1.11 -2.34 11.75
C ASN A 177 1.22 -3.45 10.71
N ALA A 178 2.39 -4.08 10.58
CA ALA A 178 2.62 -5.17 9.64
C ALA A 178 1.72 -6.38 9.93
N ALA A 179 1.68 -6.83 11.19
CA ALA A 179 0.86 -7.96 11.60
C ALA A 179 -0.62 -7.70 11.33
N GLY A 180 -1.14 -6.53 11.73
CA GLY A 180 -2.54 -6.20 11.50
C GLY A 180 -2.89 -6.03 10.02
N ASN A 181 -1.98 -5.48 9.22
CA ASN A 181 -2.17 -5.41 7.77
C ASN A 181 -2.29 -6.81 7.16
N ILE A 182 -1.37 -7.73 7.46
CA ILE A 182 -1.42 -9.12 6.99
C ILE A 182 -2.72 -9.81 7.42
N VAL A 183 -3.09 -9.68 8.70
CA VAL A 183 -4.34 -10.28 9.22
C VAL A 183 -5.56 -9.74 8.48
N SER A 184 -5.62 -8.42 8.26
CA SER A 184 -6.73 -7.81 7.52
C SER A 184 -6.77 -8.24 6.05
N ASP A 185 -5.61 -8.44 5.41
CA ASP A 185 -5.54 -8.91 4.02
C ASP A 185 -6.07 -10.33 3.92
N VAL A 186 -5.58 -11.23 4.80
CA VAL A 186 -6.08 -12.60 4.89
C VAL A 186 -7.59 -12.61 5.16
N ALA A 187 -8.09 -11.76 6.05
CA ALA A 187 -9.52 -11.65 6.30
C ALA A 187 -10.31 -11.24 5.04
N VAL A 188 -9.87 -10.19 4.33
CA VAL A 188 -10.53 -9.73 3.09
C VAL A 188 -10.53 -10.82 2.01
N PHE A 189 -9.43 -11.54 1.84
CA PHE A 189 -9.30 -12.61 0.84
C PHE A 189 -10.06 -13.89 1.20
N THR A 190 -10.17 -14.23 2.49
CA THR A 190 -10.84 -15.45 2.94
C THR A 190 -12.36 -15.30 3.00
N LEU A 191 -12.89 -14.09 3.26
CA LEU A 191 -14.34 -13.81 3.31
C LEU A 191 -15.16 -14.41 2.14
N PRO A 192 -14.73 -14.32 0.87
CA PRO A 192 -15.48 -14.86 -0.27
C PRO A 192 -15.28 -16.37 -0.50
N LEU A 193 -14.24 -17.01 0.05
CA LEU A 193 -13.92 -18.43 -0.19
C LEU A 193 -15.04 -19.40 0.26
N PRO A 194 -15.60 -19.28 1.47
CA PRO A 194 -16.70 -20.16 1.92
C PRO A 194 -17.94 -20.04 1.04
N ILE A 195 -18.22 -18.86 0.50
CA ILE A 195 -19.40 -18.61 -0.33
C ILE A 195 -19.30 -19.40 -1.65
N PHE A 196 -18.10 -19.51 -2.24
CA PHE A 196 -17.89 -20.31 -3.46
C PHE A 196 -18.10 -21.81 -3.28
N TRP A 197 -17.97 -22.30 -2.06
CA TRP A 197 -18.19 -23.71 -1.76
C TRP A 197 -19.67 -24.03 -1.61
N HIS A 198 -20.48 -23.07 -1.20
CA HIS A 198 -21.92 -23.28 -0.96
C HIS A 198 -22.81 -22.77 -2.09
N LEU A 199 -22.33 -21.88 -2.97
CA LEU A 199 -23.09 -21.35 -4.08
C LEU A 199 -22.85 -22.19 -5.35
N SER A 200 -23.91 -22.78 -5.90
CA SER A 200 -23.93 -23.58 -7.13
C SER A 200 -23.79 -22.70 -8.38
N LEU A 201 -22.64 -22.05 -8.53
CA LEU A 201 -22.30 -21.27 -9.73
C LEU A 201 -21.84 -22.19 -10.88
N PRO A 202 -22.14 -21.85 -12.15
CA PRO A 202 -21.59 -22.54 -13.31
C PRO A 202 -20.05 -22.59 -13.24
N ARG A 203 -19.44 -23.75 -13.52
CA ARG A 203 -17.99 -24.01 -13.36
C ARG A 203 -17.10 -22.94 -14.01
N LYS A 204 -17.51 -22.36 -15.14
CA LYS A 204 -16.79 -21.29 -15.85
C LYS A 204 -16.68 -19.99 -15.04
N GLN A 205 -17.76 -19.57 -14.37
CA GLN A 205 -17.74 -18.38 -13.51
C GLN A 205 -16.95 -18.62 -12.22
N LYS A 206 -17.02 -19.83 -11.67
CA LYS A 206 -16.23 -20.23 -10.50
C LYS A 206 -14.72 -20.18 -10.80
N MET A 207 -14.29 -20.68 -11.96
CA MET A 207 -12.88 -20.61 -12.38
C MET A 207 -12.40 -19.16 -12.63
N LEU A 208 -13.23 -18.32 -13.27
CA LEU A 208 -12.87 -16.92 -13.51
C LEU A 208 -12.70 -16.14 -12.20
N LEU A 209 -13.59 -16.37 -11.23
CA LEU A 209 -13.48 -15.75 -9.90
C LEU A 209 -12.26 -16.27 -9.13
N MET A 210 -12.01 -17.58 -9.14
CA MET A 210 -10.79 -18.14 -8.54
C MET A 210 -9.52 -17.54 -9.17
N GLY A 211 -9.48 -17.36 -10.50
CA GLY A 211 -8.36 -16.70 -11.18
C GLY A 211 -8.15 -15.24 -10.76
N ILE A 212 -9.23 -14.48 -10.57
CA ILE A 212 -9.16 -13.10 -10.07
C ILE A 212 -8.67 -13.06 -8.61
N PHE A 213 -9.07 -14.03 -7.77
CA PHE A 213 -8.57 -14.15 -6.40
C PHE A 213 -7.08 -14.48 -6.36
N SER A 214 -6.61 -15.37 -7.23
CA SER A 214 -5.18 -15.70 -7.35
C SER A 214 -4.34 -14.52 -7.80
N LEU A 215 -4.87 -13.67 -8.70
CA LEU A 215 -4.21 -12.43 -9.12
C LEU A 215 -4.12 -11.37 -8.02
N GLY A 216 -4.99 -11.42 -7.00
CA GLY A 216 -4.86 -10.55 -5.83
C GLY A 216 -3.79 -10.98 -4.82
N PHE A 217 -3.28 -12.22 -4.94
CA PHE A 217 -2.23 -12.76 -4.07
C PHE A 217 -0.82 -12.55 -4.64
N LEU A 218 -0.70 -12.21 -5.92
CA LEU A 218 0.56 -11.93 -6.62
C LEU A 218 0.86 -10.42 -6.63
#